data_AF-A0A4V2AGP4-F1
#
_entry.id   AF-A0A4V2AGP4-F1
#
_cell.length_a   1.000
_cell.length_b   1.000
_cell.length_c   1.000
_cell.angle_alpha   90.00
_cell.angle_beta   90.00
_cell.angle_gamma   90.00
#
_symmetry.space_group_name_H-M   'P 1'
#
loop_
_entity.id
_entity.type
_entity.pdbx_description
1 polymer ?
#
loop_
_entity_poly.entity_id
_entity_poly.type
_entity_poly.pdbx_seq_one_letter_code
_entity_poly.pdbx_strand_id
1 'polypeptide(L)'
;METGRYWVITRSGRRFLVEEWGGNHVQWGDIDPATKKLHKVRVKDVEEIGAHNSIIRKERGFKNICFLTPGTSPLGYIDLIDDSVVERIESADVQYIND
;
A
#
# COMPACT_ATOMS: atom_id res chain seq x y z
N MET A 1 2.35 11.19 -12.91
CA MET A 1 1.73 9.86 -12.80
C MET A 1 2.10 9.35 -11.43
N GLU A 2 1.23 9.56 -10.44
CA GLU A 2 1.44 9.03 -9.08
C GLU A 2 1.26 7.53 -9.16
N THR A 3 2.35 6.82 -9.44
CA THR A 3 2.46 5.40 -9.11
C THR A 3 2.15 5.29 -7.62
N GLY A 4 1.37 4.31 -7.15
CA GLY A 4 1.07 4.09 -5.72
C GLY A 4 2.30 3.74 -4.87
N ARG A 5 3.45 4.38 -5.13
CA ARG A 5 4.76 4.21 -4.51
C ARG A 5 5.20 5.55 -3.98
N TYR A 6 5.56 5.61 -2.70
CA TYR A 6 6.09 6.83 -2.12
C TYR A 6 7.04 6.53 -0.96
N TRP A 7 8.03 7.39 -0.81
CA TRP A 7 8.94 7.36 0.32
C TRP A 7 8.35 8.11 1.50
N VAL A 8 8.48 7.53 2.68
CA VAL A 8 8.17 8.17 3.96
C VAL A 8 9.49 8.30 4.71
N ILE A 9 9.81 9.54 5.10
CA ILE A 9 10.96 9.83 5.96
C ILE A 9 10.39 10.28 7.29
N THR A 10 10.72 9.55 8.35
CA THR A 10 10.17 9.80 9.68
C THR A 10 10.95 10.88 10.43
N ARG A 11 10.45 11.27 11.62
CA ARG A 11 11.11 12.28 12.48
C ARG A 11 12.48 11.79 12.97
N SER A 12 12.63 10.49 13.23
CA SER A 12 13.93 9.90 13.60
C SER A 12 14.91 9.78 12.43
N GLY A 13 14.48 10.08 11.20
CA GLY A 13 15.28 9.98 9.98
C GLY A 13 15.25 8.61 9.31
N ARG A 14 14.44 7.67 9.80
CA ARG A 14 14.22 6.37 9.16
C ARG A 14 13.45 6.55 7.85
N ARG A 15 13.73 5.68 6.87
CA ARG A 15 13.14 5.74 5.53
C ARG A 15 12.38 4.46 5.24
N PHE A 16 11.14 4.61 4.81
CA PHE A 16 10.25 3.54 4.41
C PHE A 16 9.79 3.79 2.98
N LEU A 17 9.73 2.75 2.17
CA LEU A 17 9.06 2.79 0.89
C LEU A 17 7.71 2.09 1.07
N VAL A 18 6.64 2.77 0.69
CA VAL A 18 5.29 2.21 0.68
C VAL A 18 4.89 1.95 -0.75
N GLU A 19 4.35 0.76 -1.01
CA GLU A 19 3.68 0.40 -2.25
C GLU A 19 2.22 0.03 -1.94
N GLU A 20 1.28 0.69 -2.61
CA GLU A 20 -0.14 0.32 -2.58
C GLU A 20 -0.32 -0.94 -3.42
N TRP A 21 -0.40 -2.08 -2.72
CA TRP A 21 -0.54 -3.38 -3.33
C TRP A 21 -2.01 -3.66 -3.66
N GLY A 22 -2.27 -4.08 -4.89
CA GLY A 22 -3.63 -4.37 -5.34
C GLY A 22 -4.35 -3.16 -5.94
N GLY A 23 -5.21 -3.43 -6.91
CA GLY A 23 -6.00 -2.41 -7.60
C GLY A 23 -7.14 -1.89 -6.72
N ASN A 24 -7.16 -0.60 -6.43
CA ASN A 24 -8.39 0.08 -6.03
C ASN A 24 -9.35 0.08 -7.22
N HIS A 25 -10.12 -0.99 -7.39
CA HIS A 25 -11.20 -1.05 -8.37
C HIS A 25 -12.37 -0.20 -7.91
N VAL A 26 -12.18 1.12 -7.85
CA VAL A 26 -13.31 2.01 -7.70
C VAL A 26 -13.84 2.30 -9.09
N GLN A 27 -14.87 1.55 -9.46
CA GLN A 27 -15.64 1.79 -10.66
C GLN A 27 -16.52 3.02 -10.42
N TRP A 28 -16.20 4.12 -11.09
CA TRP A 28 -17.02 5.34 -11.05
C TRP A 28 -17.68 5.55 -12.40
N GLY A 29 -18.94 5.99 -12.37
CA GLY A 29 -19.75 6.13 -13.56
C GLY A 29 -21.13 6.67 -13.30
N ASP A 30 -21.87 6.91 -14.38
CA ASP A 30 -23.26 7.32 -14.31
C ASP A 30 -24.13 6.12 -13.85
N ILE A 31 -24.97 6.34 -12.83
CA ILE A 31 -25.98 5.36 -12.40
C ILE A 31 -27.23 5.58 -13.24
N ASP A 32 -27.70 4.54 -13.91
CA ASP A 32 -28.99 4.56 -14.59
C ASP A 32 -30.12 4.73 -13.54
N PRO A 33 -30.96 5.77 -13.65
CA PRO A 33 -31.99 6.05 -12.65
C PRO A 33 -33.09 4.97 -12.60
N ALA A 34 -33.36 4.28 -13.70
CA ALA A 34 -34.42 3.27 -13.84
C ALA A 34 -33.93 1.88 -13.42
N THR A 35 -32.71 1.49 -13.80
CA THR A 35 -32.16 0.15 -13.49
C THR A 35 -31.28 0.12 -12.25
N LYS A 36 -30.88 1.29 -11.72
CA LYS A 36 -29.91 1.46 -10.62
C LYS A 36 -28.55 0.81 -10.90
N LYS A 37 -28.21 0.54 -12.16
CA LYS A 37 -26.94 -0.08 -12.57
C LYS A 37 -25.97 0.99 -13.09
N LEU A 38 -24.67 0.74 -12.92
CA LEU A 38 -23.61 1.63 -13.39
C LEU A 38 -23.43 1.46 -14.92
N HIS A 39 -23.66 2.52 -15.69
CA HIS A 39 -23.75 2.46 -17.15
C HIS A 39 -22.46 2.86 -17.88
N LYS A 40 -21.55 3.60 -17.22
CA LYS A 40 -20.31 4.09 -17.82
C LYS A 40 -19.13 4.04 -16.84
N VAL A 41 -18.44 2.91 -16.80
CA VAL A 41 -17.25 2.73 -15.96
C VAL A 41 -16.09 3.52 -16.55
N ARG A 42 -15.64 4.57 -15.86
CA ARG A 42 -14.31 5.14 -16.10
C ARG A 42 -13.35 4.44 -15.15
N VAL A 43 -12.56 3.51 -15.67
CA VAL A 43 -11.43 2.94 -14.94
C VAL A 43 -10.29 3.94 -15.09
N LYS A 44 -9.69 4.37 -13.97
CA LYS A 44 -8.41 5.07 -14.02
C LYS A 44 -7.36 4.00 -14.32
N ASP A 45 -6.70 4.06 -15.48
CA ASP A 45 -5.59 3.18 -15.83
C ASP A 45 -4.37 3.51 -14.93
N VAL A 46 -4.46 3.14 -13.65
CA VAL A 46 -3.32 3.15 -12.75
C VAL A 46 -2.71 1.76 -12.86
N GLU A 47 -1.44 1.68 -13.30
CA GLU A 47 -0.71 0.42 -13.24
C GLU A 47 -0.70 -0.11 -11.81
N GLU A 48 -1.37 -1.23 -11.61
CA GLU A 48 -1.47 -1.90 -10.32
C GLU A 48 -0.10 -2.41 -9.88
N ILE A 49 0.24 -2.16 -8.62
CA ILE A 49 1.46 -2.72 -8.04
C ILE A 49 1.16 -4.13 -7.55
N GLY A 50 1.94 -5.08 -8.02
CA GLY A 50 1.91 -6.47 -7.59
C GLY A 50 3.30 -7.10 -7.66
N ALA A 51 3.35 -8.43 -7.49
CA ALA A 51 4.62 -9.14 -7.35
C ALA A 51 5.59 -8.94 -8.52
N HIS A 52 5.07 -8.84 -9.74
CA HIS A 52 5.87 -8.71 -10.95
C HIS A 52 6.57 -7.35 -11.09
N ASN A 53 5.98 -6.26 -10.57
CA ASN A 53 6.50 -4.89 -10.73
C ASN A 53 6.87 -4.21 -9.39
N SER A 54 6.66 -4.87 -8.24
CA SER A 54 7.11 -4.38 -6.93
C SER A 54 8.62 -4.19 -6.88
N ILE A 55 9.04 -3.05 -6.35
CA ILE A 55 10.47 -2.73 -6.15
C ILE A 55 10.93 -3.02 -4.72
N ILE A 56 10.01 -3.21 -3.77
CA ILE A 56 10.32 -3.60 -2.40
C ILE A 56 10.71 -5.08 -2.39
N ARG A 57 12.01 -5.35 -2.52
CA ARG A 57 12.58 -6.70 -2.53
C ARG A 57 13.88 -6.76 -1.74
N LYS A 58 14.18 -7.91 -1.14
CA LYS A 58 15.41 -8.10 -0.35
C LYS A 58 16.67 -7.92 -1.20
N GLU A 59 16.67 -8.42 -2.45
CA GLU A 59 17.79 -8.25 -3.39
C GLU A 59 18.11 -6.78 -3.71
N ARG A 60 17.15 -5.87 -3.50
CA ARG A 60 17.30 -4.43 -3.73
C ARG A 60 17.66 -3.66 -2.45
N GLY A 61 17.99 -4.36 -1.37
CA GLY A 61 18.46 -3.79 -0.11
C GLY A 61 17.36 -3.41 0.88
N PHE A 62 16.09 -3.74 0.61
CA PHE A 62 15.01 -3.54 1.57
C PHE A 62 15.06 -4.60 2.68
N LYS A 63 14.70 -4.19 3.89
CA LYS A 63 14.65 -5.03 5.11
C LYS A 63 13.30 -4.84 5.79
N ASN A 64 12.93 -5.80 6.63
CA ASN A 64 11.67 -5.77 7.40
C ASN A 64 10.44 -5.56 6.50
N ILE A 65 10.45 -6.20 5.34
CA ILE A 65 9.38 -6.12 4.35
C ILE A 65 8.16 -6.81 4.93
N CYS A 66 7.02 -6.15 4.91
CA CYS A 66 5.75 -6.71 5.37
C CYS A 66 4.60 -6.29 4.47
N PHE A 67 3.56 -7.12 4.50
CA PHE A 67 2.24 -6.75 4.03
C PHE A 67 1.40 -6.28 5.21
N LEU A 68 0.63 -5.22 4.99
CA LEU A 68 -0.39 -4.76 5.92
C LEU A 68 -1.75 -5.29 5.45
N THR A 69 -2.59 -5.71 6.39
CA THR A 69 -3.95 -6.14 6.08
C THR A 69 -4.78 -4.98 5.49
N PRO A 70 -5.80 -5.26 4.64
CA PRO A 70 -6.70 -4.23 4.14
C PRO A 70 -7.36 -3.45 5.27
N GLY A 71 -7.36 -2.12 5.16
CA GLY A 71 -7.89 -1.21 6.20
C GLY A 71 -6.83 -0.72 7.19
N THR A 72 -5.61 -1.27 7.15
CA THR A 72 -4.49 -0.81 7.99
C THR A 72 -3.76 0.35 7.32
N SER A 73 -3.55 1.45 8.05
CA SER A 73 -2.84 2.62 7.53
C SER A 73 -1.32 2.40 7.51
N PRO A 74 -0.65 2.50 6.34
CA PRO A 74 0.81 2.41 6.28
C PRO A 74 1.51 3.50 7.09
N LEU A 75 0.97 4.73 7.06
CA LEU A 75 1.53 5.86 7.80
C LEU A 75 1.42 5.65 9.32
N GLY A 76 0.26 5.18 9.79
CA GLY A 76 0.07 4.91 11.22
C GLY A 76 0.97 3.77 11.73
N TYR A 77 1.18 2.73 10.91
CA TYR A 77 2.14 1.67 11.22
C TYR A 77 3.59 2.20 11.28
N ILE A 78 3.99 3.05 10.33
CA ILE A 78 5.31 3.68 10.30
C ILE A 78 5.52 4.58 11.53
N ASP A 79 4.53 5.39 11.89
CA ASP A 79 4.60 6.27 13.07
C ASP A 79 4.78 5.45 14.36
N LEU A 80 4.03 4.35 14.50
CA LEU A 80 4.15 3.46 15.65
C LEU A 80 5.54 2.84 15.75
N ILE A 81 6.13 2.45 14.61
CA ILE A 81 7.52 1.96 14.53
C ILE A 81 8.54 3.05 14.89
N ASP A 82 8.32 4.28 14.42
CA ASP A 82 9.21 5.40 14.69
C ASP A 82 9.26 5.75 16.18
N ASP A 83 8.09 5.78 16.82
CA ASP A 83 7.93 6.14 18.24
C ASP A 83 8.42 5.03 19.19
N SER A 84 8.37 3.77 18.77
CA SER A 84 8.70 2.61 19.61
C SER A 84 10.18 2.20 19.57
N VAL A 85 11.00 2.83 18.70
CA VAL A 85 12.44 2.52 18.50
C VAL A 85 12.70 1.07 18.01
N VAL A 86 11.65 0.25 17.84
CA VAL A 86 11.79 -1.11 17.32
C VAL A 86 11.83 -1.12 15.80
N GLU A 87 12.33 -2.22 15.26
CA GLU A 87 12.36 -2.45 13.81
C GLU A 87 11.14 -3.19 13.28
N ARG A 88 10.40 -3.87 14.16
CA ARG A 88 9.24 -4.69 13.84
C ARG A 88 8.23 -4.63 14.96
N ILE A 89 6.96 -4.61 14.56
CA ILE A 89 5.80 -4.77 15.42
C ILE A 89 5.11 -6.06 15.02
N GLU A 90 4.91 -6.95 15.99
CA GLU A 90 4.11 -8.15 15.83
C GLU A 90 2.63 -7.78 16.05
N SER A 91 1.83 -7.93 15.00
CA SER A 91 0.38 -7.69 15.03
C SER A 91 -0.29 -8.66 14.07
N ALA A 92 -1.55 -9.01 14.34
CA ALA A 92 -2.37 -9.80 13.42
C ALA A 92 -2.52 -9.11 12.04
N ASP A 93 -2.35 -7.79 12.00
CA ASP A 93 -2.47 -6.96 10.80
C ASP A 93 -1.18 -6.85 9.97
N VAL A 94 -0.09 -7.47 10.43
CA VAL A 94 1.24 -7.32 9.83
C VAL A 94 1.81 -8.69 9.52
N GLN A 95 2.04 -8.95 8.24
CA GLN A 95 2.67 -10.19 7.79
C GLN A 95 4.05 -9.89 7.21
N TYR A 96 5.10 -10.19 7.95
CA TYR A 96 6.47 -10.06 7.44
C TYR A 96 6.77 -11.13 6.39
N ILE A 97 7.46 -10.71 5.35
CA ILE A 97 8.10 -11.61 4.40
C ILE A 97 9.40 -12.06 5.05
N ASN A 98 9.36 -13.28 5.61
CA ASN A 98 10.55 -13.95 6.10
C ASN A 98 11.15 -14.72 4.94
N ASP A 99 12.30 -14.25 4.45
CA ASP A 99 13.20 -15.03 3.58
C ASP A 99 14.23 -15.79 4.43
#